data_AF-A0AAU8RS20-F1
#
_entry.id   AF-A0AAU8RS20-F1
#
_cell.length_a   1.000
_cell.length_b   1.000
_cell.length_c   1.000
_cell.angle_alpha   90.00
_cell.angle_beta   90.00
_cell.angle_gamma   90.00
#
_symmetry.space_group_name_H-M   'P 1'
#
loop_
_entity.id
_entity.type
_entity.pdbx_description
1 polymer ?
#
loop_
_entity_poly.entity_id
_entity_poly.type
_entity_poly.pdbx_seq_one_letter_code
_entity_poly.pdbx_strand_id
1 'polypeptide(L)' 'MVICKGQLRGAFKGFKNTETVFEFYGGRKWKQAVYQYEYFYAYMPQAKVVQEGGAYMLKVQGMSSSVAVRPA' A
#
# COMPACT_ATOMS: atom_id res chain seq x y z
N MET A 1 7.11 13.43 1.48
CA MET A 1 8.15 12.77 2.31
C MET A 1 7.96 11.26 2.29
N VAL A 2 9.01 10.44 2.27
CA VAL A 2 8.87 8.97 2.40
C VAL A 2 8.77 8.60 3.88
N ILE A 3 7.71 7.88 4.25
CA ILE A 3 7.41 7.46 5.64
C ILE A 3 7.84 6.02 5.89
N CYS A 4 7.66 5.17 4.87
CA CYS A 4 8.03 3.76 4.90
C CYS A 4 8.41 3.30 3.50
N LYS A 5 9.37 2.38 3.38
CA LYS A 5 9.75 1.73 2.14
C LYS A 5 10.21 0.30 2.46
N GLY A 6 9.87 -0.65 1.61
CA GLY A 6 10.28 -2.05 1.72
C GLY A 6 9.34 -2.97 0.93
N GLN A 7 9.46 -4.27 1.16
CA GLN A 7 8.56 -5.24 0.54
C GLN A 7 7.26 -5.39 1.33
N LEU A 8 6.15 -5.54 0.63
CA LEU A 8 4.93 -6.08 1.21
C LEU A 8 5.12 -7.57 1.52
N ARG A 9 4.44 -8.04 2.56
CA ARG A 9 4.49 -9.43 3.00
C ARG A 9 3.55 -10.28 2.14
N GLY A 10 4.08 -11.37 1.59
CA GLY A 10 3.31 -12.36 0.85
C GLY A 10 2.72 -11.84 -0.46
N ALA A 11 1.56 -12.39 -0.84
CA ALA A 11 0.89 -12.06 -2.09
C ALA A 11 0.13 -10.73 -1.99
N PHE A 12 0.50 -9.78 -2.82
CA PHE A 12 -0.29 -8.59 -3.10
C PHE A 12 -1.24 -8.89 -4.26
N LYS A 13 -2.53 -8.59 -4.08
CA LYS A 13 -3.60 -8.85 -5.06
C LYS A 13 -4.32 -7.57 -5.50
N GLY A 14 -3.63 -6.43 -5.40
CA GLY A 14 -4.19 -5.14 -5.75
C GLY A 14 -4.90 -4.42 -4.60
N PHE A 15 -5.55 -3.31 -4.95
CA PHE A 15 -6.43 -2.55 -4.08
C PHE A 15 -7.84 -3.13 -4.17
N LYS A 16 -8.57 -3.19 -3.04
CA LYS A 16 -9.89 -3.85 -3.02
C LYS A 16 -10.96 -2.99 -2.36
N ASN A 17 -10.76 -2.69 -1.07
CA ASN A 17 -11.73 -1.98 -0.25
C ASN A 17 -11.05 -1.42 1.00
N THR A 18 -11.80 -0.70 1.84
CA THR A 18 -11.31 -0.09 3.08
C THR A 18 -10.95 -1.10 4.17
N GLU A 19 -11.21 -2.39 4.00
CA GLU A 19 -10.78 -3.46 4.91
C GLU A 19 -9.40 -4.02 4.55
N THR A 20 -8.88 -3.64 3.38
CA THR A 20 -7.58 -4.13 2.88
C THR A 20 -6.43 -3.59 3.73
N VAL A 21 -5.61 -4.50 4.27
CA VAL A 21 -4.41 -4.19 5.04
C VAL A 21 -3.17 -4.62 4.26
N PHE A 22 -2.21 -3.72 4.18
CA PHE A 22 -0.89 -3.92 3.60
C PHE A 22 0.13 -4.03 4.72
N GLU A 23 0.67 -5.22 4.92
CA GLU A 23 1.75 -5.48 5.88
C GLU A 23 3.09 -5.43 5.15
N PHE A 24 4.02 -4.61 5.64
CA PHE A 24 5.42 -4.64 5.21
C PHE A 24 6.17 -5.76 5.92
N TYR A 25 7.24 -6.28 5.31
CA TYR A 25 8.06 -7.35 5.89
C TYR A 25 8.61 -6.99 7.30
N GLY A 26 8.88 -5.70 7.55
CA GLY A 26 9.27 -5.19 8.87
C GLY A 26 8.14 -5.04 9.89
N GLY A 27 6.95 -5.60 9.63
CA GLY A 27 5.80 -5.63 10.55
C GLY A 27 4.90 -4.39 10.54
N ARG A 28 5.31 -3.28 9.90
CA ARG A 28 4.46 -2.08 9.80
C ARG A 28 3.26 -2.34 8.91
N LYS A 29 2.07 -1.94 9.36
CA LYS A 29 0.79 -2.17 8.67
C LYS A 29 0.12 -0.86 8.28
N TRP A 30 -0.52 -0.88 7.12
CA TRP A 30 -1.29 0.23 6.57
C TRP A 30 -2.64 -0.28 6.07
N LYS A 31 -3.72 0.41 6.42
CA LYS A 31 -5.07 0.07 5.97
C LYS A 31 -5.49 1.05 4.88
N GLN A 32 -6.09 0.53 3.83
CA GLN A 32 -6.67 1.35 2.77
C GLN A 32 -7.71 2.32 3.35
N ALA A 33 -7.55 3.61 3.08
CA ALA A 33 -8.35 4.67 3.70
C ALA A 33 -9.62 5.00 2.90
N VAL A 34 -9.63 4.72 1.60
CA VAL A 34 -10.74 5.00 0.68
C VAL A 34 -11.09 3.79 -0.17
N TYR A 35 -12.32 3.68 -0.64
CA TYR A 35 -12.67 2.64 -1.61
C TYR A 35 -11.94 2.90 -2.93
N GLN A 36 -11.16 1.92 -3.37
CA GLN A 36 -10.48 1.88 -4.65
C GLN A 36 -10.22 0.41 -4.98
N TYR A 37 -10.57 0.02 -6.20
CA TYR A 37 -10.40 -1.33 -6.70
C TYR A 37 -9.46 -1.30 -7.90
N GLU A 38 -8.40 -2.09 -7.84
CA GLU A 38 -7.49 -2.32 -8.96
C GLU A 38 -6.81 -3.65 -8.75
N TYR A 39 -6.99 -4.59 -9.66
CA TYR A 39 -6.33 -5.89 -9.58
C TYR A 39 -4.89 -5.80 -10.08
N PHE A 40 -3.94 -6.24 -9.26
CA PHE A 40 -2.56 -6.43 -9.65
C PHE A 40 -1.96 -7.53 -8.78
N TYR A 41 -1.39 -8.56 -9.41
CA TYR A 41 -0.75 -9.64 -8.69
C TYR A 41 0.75 -9.44 -8.67
N ALA A 42 1.33 -9.45 -7.46
CA ALA A 42 2.76 -9.56 -7.28
C ALA A 42 3.09 -10.27 -5.97
N TYR A 43 4.14 -11.09 -5.98
CA TYR A 43 4.65 -11.72 -4.77
C TYR A 43 5.73 -10.85 -4.14
N MET A 44 5.50 -10.43 -2.89
CA MET A 44 6.38 -9.56 -2.11
C MET A 44 6.90 -8.32 -2.86
N PRO A 45 6.02 -7.52 -3.51
CA PRO A 45 6.45 -6.38 -4.29
C PRO A 45 7.09 -5.30 -3.41
N GLN A 46 8.03 -4.55 -3.97
CA GLN A 46 8.50 -3.32 -3.35
C GLN A 46 7.37 -2.30 -3.29
N ALA A 47 7.26 -1.61 -2.18
CA ALA A 47 6.31 -0.54 -1.97
C ALA A 47 6.91 0.57 -1.13
N LYS A 48 6.27 1.74 -1.16
CA LYS A 48 6.56 2.85 -0.27
C LYS A 48 5.28 3.55 0.13
N VAL A 49 5.26 4.04 1.36
CA VAL A 49 4.25 4.98 1.82
C VAL A 49 4.88 6.36 1.86
N VAL A 50 4.25 7.30 1.17
CA VAL A 50 4.65 8.70 1.09
C VAL A 50 3.58 9.58 1.71
N GLN A 51 3.99 10.67 2.34
CA GLN A 51 3.09 11.74 2.75
C GLN A 51 3.07 12.81 1.65
N GLU A 52 1.89 13.03 1.07
CA GLU A 52 1.60 13.95 -0.03
C GLU A 52 0.24 14.63 0.25
N GLY A 53 0.17 15.97 0.20
CA GLY A 53 -1.09 16.71 0.38
C GLY A 53 -1.81 16.47 1.72
N GLY A 54 -1.08 16.16 2.80
CA GLY A 54 -1.66 15.86 4.12
C GLY A 54 -2.18 14.42 4.28
N ALA A 55 -2.11 13.60 3.23
CA ALA A 55 -2.49 12.19 3.26
C ALA A 55 -1.28 11.26 3.12
N TYR A 56 -1.45 10.00 3.53
CA TYR A 56 -0.49 8.94 3.24
C TYR A 56 -0.94 8.16 2.01
N MET A 57 -0.02 7.97 1.06
CA MET A 57 -0.28 7.27 -0.19
C MET A 57 0.63 6.05 -0.29
N LEU A 58 0.05 4.87 -0.52
CA LEU A 58 0.79 3.64 -0.83
C LEU A 58 1.05 3.58 -2.33
N LYS A 59 2.33 3.44 -2.70
CA LYS A 59 2.81 3.25 -4.07
C LYS A 59 3.47 1.87 -4.16
N VAL A 60 2.99 1.02 -5.06
CA VAL A 60 3.50 -0.35 -5.25
C VAL A 60 4.25 -0.41 -6.59
N GLN A 61 5.44 -1.01 -6.60
CA GLN A 61 6.25 -1.15 -7.81
C GLN A 61 5.48 -1.97 -8.86
N GLY A 62 5.39 -1.43 -10.09
CA GLY A 62 4.67 -2.06 -11.19
C GLY A 62 3.23 -1.55 -11.37
N MET A 63 2.69 -0.80 -10.40
CA MET A 63 1.41 -0.12 -10.54
C MET A 63 1.60 1.35 -10.88
N SER A 64 0.79 1.86 -11.81
CA SER A 64 0.71 3.30 -12.10
C SER A 64 -0.08 4.04 -11.02
N SER A 65 -1.06 3.37 -10.42
CA SER A 65 -1.94 3.95 -9.40
C SER A 65 -1.32 3.91 -8.00
N SER A 66 -1.80 4.80 -7.15
CA SER A 66 -1.58 4.78 -5.71
C SER A 66 -2.92 4.80 -4.99
N VAL A 67 -2.94 4.38 -3.72
CA VAL A 67 -4.14 4.44 -2.88
C VAL A 67 -3.85 5.16 -1.57
N ALA A 68 -4.83 5.93 -1.10
CA ALA A 68 -4.75 6.54 0.23
C ALA A 68 -4.79 5.46 1.31
N VAL A 69 -3.93 5.60 2.31
CA VAL A 69 -3.81 4.68 3.45
C VAL A 69 -3.78 5.43 4.78
N ARG A 70 -4.04 4.70 5.85
CA ARG A 70 -3.86 5.15 7.24
C ARG A 70 -3.15 4.06 8.03
N PRO A 71 -2.46 4.39 9.14
CA PRO A 71 -1.94 3.38 10.06
C PRO A 71 -3.05 2.40 10.45
N ALA A 72 -2.72 1.10 10.47
CA ALA A 72 -3.63 0.01 10.84
C ALA A 72 -3.37 -0.47 12.26
#